data_AF-A0A5M5C4X6-F1
#
_entry.id   AF-A0A5M5C4X6-F1
#
_cell.length_a   1.000
_cell.length_b   1.000
_cell.length_c   1.000
_cell.angle_alpha   90.00
_cell.angle_beta   90.00
_cell.angle_gamma   90.00
#
_symmetry.space_group_name_H-M   'P 1'
#
loop_
_entity.id
_entity.type
_entity.pdbx_description
1 polymer ?
#
loop_
_entity_poly.entity_id
_entity_poly.type
_entity_poly.pdbx_seq_one_letter_code
_entity_poly.pdbx_strand_id
1 'polypeptide(L)'
;MTTVKQYTIIPIEACKYFKPKDLYLLAGLYINSPYKKGEEYLVTNTTYEQLADTTGVSLDYIKDAFIPRLKESNYVRVESIQESYMVKRNIYHLPNPPENFRIIWAELFSDSSLSPEEKGVIIGLYCLCVNNEFRLGMSDKAIYSQLDMVKNTYKKYRDLLIEKKVIWSSYDVPMVLTWSEHMEAKVLLYPHLGYNTWIDKVTSHVPDDDEIKHYLDTVNDE
;
A
#
# COMPACT_ATOMS: atom_id res chain seq x y z
N MET A 1 1.88 16.19 -19.95
CA MET A 1 1.76 15.28 -18.80
C MET A 1 2.59 15.85 -17.68
N THR A 2 1.94 16.45 -16.70
CA THR A 2 2.59 17.00 -15.50
C THR A 2 2.88 15.83 -14.56
N THR A 3 4.12 15.75 -14.10
CA THR A 3 4.76 14.64 -13.38
C THR A 3 3.90 13.96 -12.33
N VAL A 4 3.63 12.66 -12.53
CA VAL A 4 3.39 11.71 -11.43
C VAL A 4 4.62 11.77 -10.54
N LYS A 5 4.46 12.01 -9.24
CA LYS A 5 5.57 11.95 -8.28
C LYS A 5 6.34 10.64 -8.46
N GLN A 6 7.63 10.60 -8.11
CA GLN A 6 8.39 9.34 -8.10
C GLN A 6 7.91 8.38 -7.01
N TYR A 7 7.37 8.93 -5.93
CA TYR A 7 6.78 8.18 -4.83
C TYR A 7 5.71 9.02 -4.15
N THR A 8 4.85 8.36 -3.40
CA THR A 8 3.90 9.01 -2.51
C THR A 8 3.92 8.39 -1.12
N ILE A 9 3.29 9.09 -0.18
CA ILE A 9 2.95 8.54 1.12
C ILE A 9 1.49 8.03 1.11
N ILE A 10 1.21 7.09 1.99
CA ILE A 10 -0.14 6.71 2.44
C ILE A 10 -0.12 6.67 3.97
N PRO A 11 -0.96 7.46 4.66
CA PRO A 11 -1.14 7.34 6.10
C PRO A 11 -1.60 5.93 6.48
N ILE A 12 -1.00 5.33 7.51
CA ILE A 12 -1.31 3.95 7.93
C ILE A 12 -2.80 3.81 8.27
N GLU A 13 -3.37 4.82 8.93
CA GLU A 13 -4.77 4.82 9.35
C GLU A 13 -5.77 4.76 8.19
N ALA A 14 -5.39 5.14 6.97
CA ALA A 14 -6.27 5.10 5.81
C ALA A 14 -6.82 3.68 5.55
N CYS A 15 -6.08 2.64 5.92
CA CYS A 15 -6.53 1.25 5.78
C CYS A 15 -7.77 0.92 6.63
N LYS A 16 -8.09 1.73 7.65
CA LYS A 16 -9.30 1.58 8.48
C LYS A 16 -10.55 2.18 7.83
N TYR A 17 -10.37 3.09 6.86
CA TYR A 17 -11.46 3.82 6.23
C TYR A 17 -11.81 3.27 4.84
N PHE A 18 -10.87 2.63 4.17
CA PHE A 18 -11.02 2.22 2.78
C PHE A 18 -10.75 0.75 2.57
N LYS A 19 -11.64 0.11 1.81
CA LYS A 19 -11.40 -1.23 1.27
C LYS A 19 -10.24 -1.21 0.27
N PRO A 20 -9.59 -2.36 0.01
CA PRO A 20 -8.38 -2.42 -0.81
C PRO A 20 -8.42 -1.63 -2.11
N LYS A 21 -9.45 -1.79 -2.95
CA LYS A 21 -9.52 -1.07 -4.23
C LYS A 21 -9.63 0.44 -4.05
N ASP A 22 -10.43 0.88 -3.08
CA ASP A 22 -10.60 2.30 -2.74
C ASP A 22 -9.29 2.87 -2.13
N LEU A 23 -8.54 2.05 -1.38
CA LEU A 23 -7.22 2.41 -0.85
C LEU A 23 -6.18 2.61 -1.97
N TYR A 24 -6.23 1.79 -3.03
CA TYR A 24 -5.39 1.97 -4.21
C TYR A 24 -5.76 3.23 -5.00
N LEU A 25 -7.06 3.53 -5.17
CA LEU A 25 -7.52 4.78 -5.77
C LEU A 25 -7.12 6.00 -4.92
N LEU A 26 -7.18 5.90 -3.60
CA LEU A 26 -6.67 6.92 -2.70
C LEU A 26 -5.18 7.16 -2.95
N ALA A 27 -4.36 6.10 -3.02
CA ALA A 27 -2.95 6.23 -3.38
C ALA A 27 -2.75 6.90 -4.75
N GLY A 28 -3.66 6.67 -5.71
CA GLY A 28 -3.72 7.35 -6.99
C GLY A 28 -3.97 8.87 -6.89
N LEU A 29 -4.77 9.33 -5.93
CA LEU A 29 -4.91 10.77 -5.64
C LEU A 29 -3.62 11.33 -5.02
N TYR A 30 -3.02 10.58 -4.10
CA TYR A 30 -1.79 10.97 -3.40
C TYR A 30 -0.60 11.12 -4.36
N ILE A 31 -0.39 10.19 -5.30
CA ILE A 31 0.71 10.27 -6.29
C ILE A 31 0.52 11.41 -7.30
N ASN A 32 -0.73 11.82 -7.56
CA ASN A 32 -1.06 12.94 -8.45
C ASN A 32 -1.10 14.32 -7.76
N SER A 33 -0.93 14.37 -6.44
CA SER A 33 -0.83 15.65 -5.71
C SER A 33 0.57 16.27 -5.83
N PRO A 34 0.81 17.53 -5.46
CA PRO A 34 2.17 18.06 -5.35
C PRO A 34 2.87 17.55 -4.07
N TYR A 35 4.20 17.59 -4.04
CA TYR A 35 4.95 17.45 -2.79
C TYR A 35 4.76 18.71 -1.93
N LYS A 36 4.39 18.55 -0.67
CA LYS A 36 4.34 19.65 0.31
C LYS A 36 4.87 19.19 1.67
N LYS A 37 5.73 20.00 2.28
CA LYS A 37 6.32 19.73 3.60
C LYS A 37 5.77 20.71 4.63
N GLY A 38 5.39 20.21 5.81
CA GLY A 38 4.89 21.03 6.91
C GLY A 38 3.44 21.48 6.78
N GLU A 39 2.76 21.06 5.72
CA GLU A 39 1.35 21.35 5.47
C GLU A 39 0.50 20.17 5.94
N GLU A 40 -0.63 20.44 6.59
CA GLU A 40 -1.54 19.42 7.12
C GLU A 40 -2.17 18.57 6.02
N TYR A 41 -2.35 19.15 4.82
CA TYR A 41 -2.99 18.49 3.70
C TYR A 41 -2.19 18.61 2.39
N LEU A 42 -2.17 17.53 1.62
CA LEU A 42 -1.85 17.57 0.20
C LEU A 42 -3.13 17.89 -0.56
N VAL A 43 -3.14 19.00 -1.30
CA VAL A 43 -4.31 19.45 -2.05
C VAL A 43 -4.11 19.12 -3.53
N THR A 44 -5.08 18.41 -4.12
CA THR A 44 -5.08 18.09 -5.55
C THR A 44 -6.47 18.28 -6.16
N ASN A 45 -6.51 18.61 -7.45
CA ASN A 45 -7.72 18.70 -8.27
C ASN A 45 -7.75 17.63 -9.36
N THR A 46 -7.07 16.49 -9.13
CA THR A 46 -6.99 15.34 -10.05
C THR A 46 -8.37 15.01 -10.64
N THR A 47 -8.45 14.95 -11.97
CA THR A 47 -9.71 14.62 -12.66
C THR A 47 -10.01 13.13 -12.54
N TYR A 48 -11.27 12.74 -12.80
CA TYR A 48 -11.62 11.32 -12.84
C TYR A 48 -10.86 10.58 -13.94
N GLU A 49 -10.65 11.22 -15.09
CA GLU A 49 -9.86 10.70 -16.21
C GLU A 49 -8.40 10.53 -15.82
N GLN A 50 -7.78 11.53 -15.20
CA GLN A 50 -6.41 11.40 -14.69
C GLN A 50 -6.27 10.26 -13.67
N LEU A 51 -7.24 10.11 -12.76
CA LEU A 51 -7.23 9.04 -11.78
C LEU A 51 -7.42 7.67 -12.44
N ALA A 52 -8.32 7.56 -13.41
CA ALA A 52 -8.53 6.34 -14.19
C ALA A 52 -7.26 5.95 -14.96
N ASP A 53 -6.63 6.91 -15.64
CA ASP A 53 -5.40 6.71 -16.41
C ASP A 53 -4.24 6.27 -15.49
N THR A 54 -4.15 6.86 -14.30
CA THR A 54 -3.09 6.53 -13.32
C THR A 54 -3.28 5.13 -12.73
N THR A 55 -4.52 4.73 -12.46
CA THR A 55 -4.80 3.53 -11.66
C THR A 55 -5.24 2.33 -12.49
N GLY A 56 -5.67 2.54 -13.73
CA GLY A 56 -6.31 1.53 -14.58
C GLY A 56 -7.73 1.15 -14.12
N VAL A 57 -8.33 1.91 -13.18
CA VAL A 57 -9.70 1.68 -12.72
C VAL A 57 -10.69 2.45 -13.59
N SER A 58 -11.85 1.86 -13.88
CA SER A 58 -12.84 2.47 -14.76
C SER A 58 -13.41 3.78 -14.19
N LEU A 59 -13.75 4.70 -15.08
CA LEU A 59 -14.42 5.95 -14.75
C LEU A 59 -15.73 5.73 -14.00
N ASP A 60 -16.50 4.72 -14.39
CA ASP A 60 -17.79 4.39 -13.75
C ASP A 60 -17.57 4.00 -12.28
N TYR A 61 -16.58 3.15 -11.99
CA TYR A 61 -16.27 2.80 -10.61
C TYR A 61 -15.83 4.03 -9.79
N ILE A 62 -14.99 4.89 -10.39
CA ILE A 62 -14.53 6.12 -9.75
C ILE A 62 -15.72 7.01 -9.40
N LYS A 63 -16.61 7.27 -10.37
CA LYS A 63 -17.75 8.18 -10.22
C LYS A 63 -18.84 7.64 -9.31
N ASP A 64 -19.20 6.37 -9.48
CA ASP A 64 -20.41 5.80 -8.88
C ASP A 64 -20.15 5.11 -7.53
N ALA A 65 -18.90 4.69 -7.27
CA ALA A 65 -18.53 4.00 -6.03
C ALA A 65 -17.49 4.75 -5.21
N PHE A 66 -16.31 5.02 -5.77
CA PHE A 66 -15.18 5.54 -5.01
C PHE A 66 -15.43 6.96 -4.47
N ILE A 67 -15.84 7.90 -5.33
CA ILE A 67 -16.03 9.31 -4.91
C ILE A 67 -17.14 9.48 -3.87
N PRO A 68 -18.32 8.84 -3.99
CA PRO A 68 -19.32 8.84 -2.93
C PRO A 68 -18.77 8.32 -1.60
N ARG A 69 -18.09 7.16 -1.59
CA ARG A 69 -17.49 6.59 -0.38
C ARG A 69 -16.37 7.45 0.21
N LEU A 70 -15.57 8.08 -0.66
CA LEU A 70 -14.52 9.01 -0.23
C LEU A 70 -15.12 10.18 0.55
N LYS A 71 -16.24 10.73 0.07
CA LYS A 71 -16.99 11.80 0.77
C LYS A 71 -17.60 11.30 2.08
N GLU A 72 -18.20 10.12 2.08
CA GLU A 72 -18.82 9.51 3.27
C GLU A 72 -17.81 9.14 4.36
N SER A 73 -16.56 8.83 3.99
CA SER A 73 -15.51 8.42 4.93
C SER A 73 -15.18 9.49 5.98
N ASN A 74 -15.43 10.77 5.68
CA ASN A 74 -14.95 11.94 6.44
C ASN A 74 -13.42 11.97 6.67
N TYR A 75 -12.67 11.06 6.05
CA TYR A 75 -11.21 10.97 6.17
C TYR A 75 -10.52 11.96 5.23
N VAL A 76 -11.03 12.09 4.00
CA VAL A 76 -10.60 13.08 3.02
C VAL A 76 -11.68 14.14 2.88
N ARG A 77 -11.30 15.43 3.02
CA ARG A 77 -12.20 16.53 2.71
C ARG A 77 -12.26 16.71 1.20
N VAL A 78 -13.47 16.65 0.63
CA VAL A 78 -13.71 16.82 -0.81
C VAL A 78 -14.60 18.04 -1.02
N GLU A 79 -14.06 19.06 -1.68
CA GLU A 79 -14.80 20.27 -2.06
C GLU A 79 -15.17 20.18 -3.54
N SER A 80 -16.46 20.30 -3.87
CA SER A 80 -16.92 20.34 -5.26
C SER A 80 -17.16 21.78 -5.69
N ILE A 81 -16.34 22.27 -6.61
CA ILE A 81 -16.46 23.62 -7.19
C ILE A 81 -17.05 23.55 -8.60
N GLN A 82 -17.79 24.59 -8.97
CA GLN A 82 -18.20 24.81 -10.36
C GLN A 82 -17.07 25.58 -11.05
N GLU A 83 -16.34 24.92 -11.95
CA GLU A 83 -15.22 25.54 -12.69
C GLU A 83 -15.75 26.33 -13.90
N SER A 84 -16.77 25.82 -14.57
CA SER A 84 -17.48 26.50 -15.66
C SER A 84 -18.91 25.96 -15.77
N TYR A 85 -19.77 26.52 -16.62
CA TYR A 85 -21.20 26.12 -16.72
C TYR A 85 -21.42 24.59 -16.84
N MET A 86 -20.55 23.86 -17.56
CA MET A 86 -20.67 22.41 -17.72
C MET A 86 -19.64 21.60 -16.92
N VAL A 87 -18.68 22.24 -16.25
CA VAL A 87 -17.56 21.56 -15.59
C VAL A 87 -17.62 21.74 -14.09
N LYS A 88 -17.80 20.62 -13.38
CA LYS A 88 -17.60 20.52 -11.94
C LYS A 88 -16.24 19.90 -11.67
N ARG A 89 -15.51 20.44 -10.71
CA ARG A 89 -14.20 19.95 -10.29
C ARG A 89 -14.25 19.61 -8.80
N ASN A 90 -13.67 18.48 -8.44
CA ASN A 90 -13.41 18.18 -7.04
C ASN A 90 -12.00 18.64 -6.67
N ILE A 91 -11.89 19.24 -5.50
CA ILE A 91 -10.63 19.52 -4.81
C ILE A 91 -10.57 18.55 -3.63
N TYR A 92 -9.50 17.77 -3.57
CA TYR A 92 -9.25 16.76 -2.55
C TYR A 92 -8.20 17.28 -1.58
N HIS A 93 -8.51 17.29 -0.29
CA HIS A 93 -7.58 17.61 0.78
C HIS A 93 -7.19 16.31 1.49
N LEU A 94 -6.06 15.75 1.07
CA LEU A 94 -5.54 14.47 1.52
C LEU A 94 -4.69 14.68 2.78
N PRO A 95 -4.94 13.96 3.90
CA PRO A 95 -4.11 14.09 5.10
C PRO A 95 -2.61 13.91 4.83
N ASN A 96 -1.77 14.78 5.38
CA ASN A 96 -0.32 14.77 5.18
C ASN A 96 0.42 14.69 6.53
N PRO A 97 0.29 13.56 7.25
CA PRO A 97 0.85 13.46 8.58
C PRO A 97 2.40 13.47 8.53
N PRO A 98 3.07 14.06 9.53
CA PRO A 98 4.54 14.07 9.60
C PRO A 98 5.13 12.72 9.98
N GLU A 99 4.31 11.79 10.47
CA GLU A 99 4.69 10.45 10.93
C GLU A 99 3.55 9.44 10.66
N ASN A 100 3.76 8.15 10.97
CA ASN A 100 2.76 7.09 10.83
C ASN A 100 2.18 6.95 9.40
N PHE A 101 3.05 7.03 8.40
CA PHE A 101 2.73 6.77 7.00
C PHE A 101 3.66 5.70 6.40
N ARG A 102 3.27 5.20 5.22
CA ARG A 102 4.00 4.28 4.37
C ARG A 102 4.39 4.96 3.07
N ILE A 103 5.58 4.66 2.54
CA ILE A 103 6.05 5.17 1.25
C ILE A 103 5.80 4.14 0.15
N ILE A 104 5.26 4.58 -0.98
CA ILE A 104 4.92 3.76 -2.12
C ILE A 104 5.49 4.41 -3.37
N TRP A 105 6.26 3.67 -4.15
CA TRP A 105 6.86 4.17 -5.38
C TRP A 105 5.88 4.14 -6.57
N ALA A 106 6.10 5.01 -7.55
CA ALA A 106 5.22 5.18 -8.71
C ALA A 106 5.06 3.90 -9.54
N GLU A 107 6.06 3.02 -9.51
CA GLU A 107 6.10 1.76 -10.25
C GLU A 107 4.96 0.82 -9.87
N LEU A 108 4.42 0.91 -8.64
CA LEU A 108 3.21 0.18 -8.25
C LEU A 108 2.05 0.48 -9.21
N PHE A 109 1.89 1.71 -9.67
CA PHE A 109 0.78 2.12 -10.54
C PHE A 109 0.96 1.59 -11.97
N SER A 110 2.20 1.49 -12.45
CA SER A 110 2.52 0.93 -13.77
C SER A 110 2.64 -0.60 -13.80
N ASP A 111 2.70 -1.28 -12.66
CA ASP A 111 2.84 -2.73 -12.60
C ASP A 111 1.60 -3.45 -13.16
N SER A 112 1.70 -3.98 -14.38
CA SER A 112 0.60 -4.68 -15.05
C SER A 112 0.43 -6.13 -14.59
N SER A 113 1.34 -6.67 -13.77
CA SER A 113 1.23 -8.03 -13.23
C SER A 113 0.20 -8.13 -12.10
N LEU A 114 -0.21 -6.99 -11.55
CA LEU A 114 -1.15 -6.87 -10.45
C LEU A 114 -2.42 -6.15 -10.90
N SER A 115 -3.57 -6.70 -10.52
CA SER A 115 -4.86 -6.03 -10.65
C SER A 115 -4.97 -4.87 -9.65
N PRO A 116 -5.85 -3.87 -9.92
CA PRO A 116 -6.11 -2.77 -8.98
C PRO A 116 -6.47 -3.25 -7.56
N GLU A 117 -7.27 -4.30 -7.44
CA GLU A 117 -7.59 -4.91 -6.15
C GLU A 117 -6.35 -5.51 -5.45
N GLU A 118 -5.49 -6.22 -6.16
CA GLU A 118 -4.25 -6.79 -5.59
C GLU A 118 -3.30 -5.70 -5.11
N LYS A 119 -3.12 -4.62 -5.90
CA LYS A 119 -2.35 -3.44 -5.49
C LYS A 119 -2.92 -2.83 -4.21
N GLY A 120 -4.24 -2.71 -4.15
CA GLY A 120 -4.95 -2.28 -2.94
C GLY A 120 -4.68 -3.16 -1.72
N VAL A 121 -4.67 -4.49 -1.91
CA VAL A 121 -4.38 -5.44 -0.82
C VAL A 121 -2.93 -5.30 -0.38
N ILE A 122 -1.98 -5.16 -1.30
CA ILE A 122 -0.56 -4.92 -0.96
C ILE A 122 -0.40 -3.65 -0.13
N ILE A 123 -1.04 -2.54 -0.51
CA ILE A 123 -0.99 -1.29 0.26
C ILE A 123 -1.58 -1.51 1.67
N GLY A 124 -2.73 -2.18 1.76
CA GLY A 124 -3.37 -2.50 3.04
C GLY A 124 -2.45 -3.33 3.94
N LEU A 125 -1.88 -4.42 3.41
CA LEU A 125 -0.92 -5.26 4.14
C LEU A 125 0.32 -4.47 4.56
N TYR A 126 0.82 -3.58 3.71
CA TYR A 126 1.99 -2.78 4.04
C TYR A 126 1.73 -1.79 5.18
N CYS A 127 0.50 -1.24 5.26
CA CYS A 127 0.08 -0.44 6.40
C CYS A 127 0.07 -1.24 7.71
N LEU A 128 -0.18 -2.56 7.64
CA LEU A 128 -0.22 -3.46 8.80
C LEU A 128 1.15 -4.08 9.15
N CYS A 129 2.17 -3.89 8.32
CA CYS A 129 3.51 -4.40 8.62
C CYS A 129 4.09 -3.73 9.88
N VAL A 130 4.96 -4.44 10.59
CA VAL A 130 5.73 -3.89 11.71
C VAL A 130 6.54 -2.67 11.22
N ASN A 131 6.73 -1.67 12.09
CA ASN A 131 7.41 -0.43 11.71
C ASN A 131 8.81 -0.68 11.16
N ASN A 132 9.12 -0.01 10.05
CA ASN A 132 10.38 -0.17 9.30
C ASN A 132 10.66 -1.60 8.82
N GLU A 133 9.69 -2.51 8.89
CA GLU A 133 9.81 -3.89 8.45
C GLU A 133 8.77 -4.23 7.38
N PHE A 134 8.97 -5.39 6.75
CA PHE A 134 8.06 -5.95 5.75
C PHE A 134 7.26 -7.13 6.29
N ARG A 135 7.26 -7.32 7.61
CA ARG A 135 6.71 -8.49 8.29
C ARG A 135 5.30 -8.21 8.82
N LEU A 136 4.41 -9.18 8.63
CA LEU A 136 3.07 -9.19 9.19
C LEU A 136 3.06 -10.04 10.46
N GLY A 137 3.11 -9.39 11.63
CA GLY A 137 3.04 -10.05 12.94
C GLY A 137 1.62 -10.43 13.39
N MET A 138 0.68 -10.53 12.46
CA MET A 138 -0.75 -10.68 12.76
C MET A 138 -1.31 -11.96 12.13
N SER A 139 -2.23 -12.62 12.84
CA SER A 139 -2.99 -13.73 12.27
C SER A 139 -3.84 -13.27 11.08
N ASP A 140 -4.14 -14.19 10.16
CA ASP A 140 -5.00 -13.91 9.01
C ASP A 140 -6.37 -13.34 9.42
N LYS A 141 -6.92 -13.82 10.56
CA LYS A 141 -8.16 -13.29 11.12
C LYS A 141 -8.06 -11.82 11.47
N ALA A 142 -6.97 -11.43 12.13
CA ALA A 142 -6.75 -10.04 12.50
C ALA A 142 -6.54 -9.17 11.26
N ILE A 143 -5.81 -9.67 10.25
CA ILE A 143 -5.55 -8.95 9.00
C ILE A 143 -6.86 -8.65 8.26
N TYR A 144 -7.67 -9.67 7.92
CA TYR A 144 -8.89 -9.42 7.15
C TYR A 144 -9.91 -8.59 7.94
N SER A 145 -9.91 -8.66 9.27
CA SER A 145 -10.74 -7.81 10.12
C SER A 145 -10.28 -6.34 10.08
N GLN A 146 -8.98 -6.06 10.12
CA GLN A 146 -8.48 -4.68 10.04
C GLN A 146 -8.62 -4.05 8.65
N LEU A 147 -8.59 -4.86 7.58
CA LEU A 147 -8.78 -4.40 6.21
C LEU A 147 -10.25 -4.35 5.77
N ASP A 148 -11.20 -4.62 6.67
CA ASP A 148 -12.64 -4.77 6.38
C ASP A 148 -12.92 -5.71 5.18
N MET A 149 -12.25 -6.86 5.18
CA MET A 149 -12.35 -7.87 4.14
C MET A 149 -13.08 -9.12 4.63
N VAL A 150 -13.90 -9.68 3.74
CA VAL A 150 -14.48 -11.01 3.97
C VAL A 150 -13.36 -12.06 3.94
N LYS A 151 -13.38 -13.01 4.89
CA LYS A 151 -12.37 -14.08 5.03
C LYS A 151 -11.99 -14.76 3.71
N ASN A 152 -12.97 -15.19 2.91
CA ASN A 152 -12.72 -15.89 1.65
C ASN A 152 -12.11 -14.98 0.58
N THR A 153 -12.49 -13.70 0.56
CA THR A 153 -11.91 -12.71 -0.34
C THR A 153 -10.46 -12.43 0.02
N TYR A 154 -10.16 -12.26 1.31
CA TYR A 154 -8.77 -12.13 1.77
C TYR A 154 -7.94 -13.37 1.42
N LYS A 155 -8.45 -14.56 1.72
CA LYS A 155 -7.77 -15.83 1.40
C LYS A 155 -7.42 -15.91 -0.10
N LYS A 156 -8.37 -15.60 -0.98
CA LYS A 156 -8.15 -15.55 -2.44
C LYS A 156 -6.98 -14.63 -2.80
N TYR A 157 -6.98 -13.38 -2.34
CA TYR A 157 -5.92 -12.43 -2.70
C TYR A 157 -4.58 -12.78 -2.07
N ARG A 158 -4.57 -13.27 -0.82
CA ARG A 158 -3.38 -13.78 -0.16
C ARG A 158 -2.75 -14.90 -0.98
N ASP A 159 -3.54 -15.89 -1.41
CA ASP A 159 -3.05 -17.03 -2.18
C ASP A 159 -2.51 -16.60 -3.56
N LEU A 160 -3.19 -15.66 -4.23
CA LEU A 160 -2.68 -15.05 -5.48
C LEU A 160 -1.36 -14.31 -5.27
N LEU A 161 -1.22 -13.54 -4.20
CA LEU A 161 0.00 -12.80 -3.89
C LEU A 161 1.16 -13.74 -3.48
N ILE A 162 0.87 -14.90 -2.89
CA ILE A 162 1.87 -15.96 -2.66
C ILE A 162 2.33 -16.56 -3.99
N GLU A 163 1.39 -16.88 -4.89
CA GLU A 163 1.70 -17.41 -6.24
C GLU A 163 2.57 -16.43 -7.02
N LYS A 164 2.26 -15.13 -6.95
CA LYS A 164 3.02 -14.04 -7.58
C LYS A 164 4.32 -13.68 -6.87
N LYS A 165 4.72 -14.42 -5.82
CA LYS A 165 5.95 -14.18 -5.06
C LYS A 165 6.04 -12.78 -4.45
N VAL A 166 4.89 -12.23 -4.07
CA VAL A 166 4.79 -10.96 -3.33
C VAL A 166 4.72 -11.22 -1.83
N ILE A 167 4.03 -12.29 -1.41
CA ILE A 167 3.98 -12.73 -0.01
C ILE A 167 4.79 -14.01 0.12
N TRP A 168 5.67 -14.04 1.11
CA TRP A 168 6.52 -15.17 1.44
C TRP A 168 6.34 -15.60 2.88
N SER A 169 6.68 -16.85 3.16
CA SER A 169 6.88 -17.33 4.54
C SER A 169 8.22 -16.81 5.06
N SER A 170 8.36 -16.59 6.37
CA SER A 170 9.64 -16.17 6.95
C SER A 170 10.76 -17.21 6.77
N TYR A 171 10.42 -18.49 6.54
CA TYR A 171 11.38 -19.53 6.15
C TYR A 171 12.03 -19.31 4.77
N ASP A 172 11.33 -18.64 3.86
CA ASP A 172 11.72 -18.58 2.45
C ASP A 172 12.37 -17.25 2.05
N VAL A 173 12.58 -16.34 3.00
CA VAL A 173 13.15 -15.02 2.76
C VAL A 173 14.64 -14.97 3.11
N PRO A 174 15.40 -14.00 2.56
CA PRO A 174 16.78 -13.76 2.99
C PRO A 174 16.89 -13.58 4.51
N MET A 175 17.98 -14.07 5.10
CA MET A 175 18.20 -14.12 6.55
C MET A 175 17.94 -12.78 7.27
N VAL A 176 18.36 -11.65 6.68
CA VAL A 176 18.14 -10.31 7.26
C VAL A 176 16.64 -9.95 7.38
N LEU A 177 15.79 -10.58 6.58
CA LEU A 177 14.34 -10.39 6.59
C LEU A 177 13.62 -11.49 7.39
N THR A 178 14.32 -12.54 7.81
CA THR A 178 13.78 -13.65 8.60
C THR A 178 13.42 -13.21 10.01
N TRP A 179 12.24 -13.64 10.46
CA TRP A 179 11.77 -13.52 11.83
C TRP A 179 11.89 -14.85 12.56
N SER A 180 13.05 -15.10 13.17
CA SER A 180 13.35 -16.37 13.83
C SER A 180 12.35 -16.73 14.94
N GLU A 181 11.81 -15.76 15.68
CA GLU A 181 10.82 -16.04 16.72
C GLU A 181 9.41 -16.36 16.17
N HIS A 182 9.16 -16.06 14.89
CA HIS A 182 7.85 -16.17 14.24
C HIS A 182 8.03 -16.62 12.79
N MET A 183 8.57 -17.81 12.59
CA MET A 183 8.90 -18.31 11.26
C MET A 183 7.65 -18.55 10.38
N GLU A 184 6.49 -18.73 11.00
CA GLU A 184 5.18 -18.78 10.33
C GLU A 184 4.67 -17.41 9.85
N ALA A 185 5.34 -16.32 10.24
CA ALA A 185 4.95 -14.97 9.85
C ALA A 185 5.09 -14.76 8.35
N LYS A 186 4.21 -13.91 7.80
CA LYS A 186 4.22 -13.55 6.40
C LYS A 186 5.11 -12.33 6.18
N VAL A 187 5.88 -12.34 5.11
CA VAL A 187 6.77 -11.25 4.72
C VAL A 187 6.37 -10.72 3.35
N LEU A 188 6.22 -9.40 3.24
CA LEU A 188 5.79 -8.71 2.02
C LEU A 188 7.00 -8.24 1.21
N LEU A 189 7.37 -9.00 0.19
CA LEU A 189 8.52 -8.70 -0.67
C LEU A 189 8.12 -8.04 -1.99
N TYR A 190 7.35 -6.94 -1.91
CA TYR A 190 7.07 -6.12 -3.09
C TYR A 190 8.16 -5.05 -3.26
N PRO A 191 8.85 -4.94 -4.43
CA PRO A 191 10.02 -4.07 -4.62
C PRO A 191 9.77 -2.57 -4.40
N HIS A 192 8.53 -2.12 -4.57
CA HIS A 192 8.18 -0.70 -4.65
C HIS A 192 7.55 -0.16 -3.37
N LEU A 193 7.91 -0.75 -2.21
CA LEU A 193 7.45 -0.34 -0.88
C LEU A 193 8.62 0.15 -0.02
N GLY A 194 8.38 1.26 0.68
CA GLY A 194 9.32 1.83 1.65
C GLY A 194 10.37 2.75 1.02
N TYR A 195 10.96 3.58 1.86
CA TYR A 195 12.10 4.41 1.45
C TYR A 195 13.34 3.54 1.21
N ASN A 196 13.70 2.72 2.20
CA ASN A 196 14.61 1.60 2.03
C ASN A 196 13.75 0.37 1.73
N THR A 197 13.83 -0.15 0.52
CA THR A 197 13.10 -1.33 0.07
C THR A 197 13.67 -2.59 0.71
N TRP A 198 12.97 -3.71 0.56
CA TRP A 198 13.49 -5.00 1.02
C TRP A 198 14.77 -5.38 0.26
N ILE A 199 14.89 -4.98 -1.02
CA ILE A 199 16.08 -5.21 -1.85
C ILE A 199 17.27 -4.42 -1.28
N ASP A 200 17.04 -3.16 -0.89
CA ASP A 200 18.09 -2.33 -0.28
C ASP A 200 18.57 -2.94 1.04
N LYS A 201 17.65 -3.43 1.88
CA LYS A 201 17.99 -4.13 3.13
C LYS A 201 18.85 -5.38 2.88
N VAL A 202 18.49 -6.19 1.89
CA VAL A 202 19.21 -7.43 1.58
C VAL A 202 20.59 -7.14 0.98
N THR A 203 20.68 -6.19 0.06
CA THR A 203 21.94 -5.87 -0.64
C THR A 203 22.94 -5.11 0.23
N SER A 204 22.48 -4.42 1.28
CA SER A 204 23.34 -3.70 2.23
C SER A 204 23.77 -4.53 3.44
N HIS A 205 23.20 -5.73 3.64
CA HIS A 205 23.52 -6.58 4.79
C HIS A 205 24.60 -7.62 4.44
N VAL A 206 25.66 -7.63 5.24
CA VAL A 206 26.71 -8.67 5.20
C VAL A 206 26.60 -9.45 6.51
N PRO A 207 26.10 -10.68 6.48
CA PRO A 207 25.89 -11.46 7.70
C PRO A 207 27.21 -11.94 8.30
N ASP A 208 27.27 -12.03 9.62
CA ASP A 208 28.40 -12.63 10.34
C ASP A 208 28.24 -14.14 10.59
N ASP A 209 29.32 -14.80 11.02
CA ASP A 209 29.35 -16.25 11.24
C ASP A 209 28.36 -16.71 12.33
N ASP A 210 28.10 -15.88 13.34
CA ASP A 210 27.18 -16.20 14.45
C ASP A 210 25.72 -16.09 13.98
N GLU A 211 25.39 -15.07 13.19
CA GLU A 211 24.08 -14.91 12.54
C GLU A 211 23.79 -16.07 11.59
N ILE A 212 24.77 -16.47 10.75
CA ILE A 212 24.64 -17.60 9.84
C ILE A 212 24.38 -18.88 10.63
N LYS A 213 25.16 -19.13 11.68
CA LYS A 213 25.00 -20.33 12.51
C LYS A 213 23.63 -20.36 13.18
N HIS A 214 23.21 -19.26 13.80
CA HIS A 214 21.91 -19.17 14.44
C HIS A 214 20.75 -19.42 13.46
N TYR A 215 20.82 -18.87 12.25
CA TYR A 215 19.83 -19.13 11.21
C TYR A 215 19.80 -20.60 10.80
N LEU A 216 20.96 -21.21 10.56
CA LEU A 216 21.04 -22.63 10.20
C LEU A 216 20.49 -23.53 11.30
N ASP A 217 20.78 -23.23 12.57
CA ASP A 217 20.22 -23.97 13.70
C ASP A 217 18.69 -23.82 13.76
N THR A 218 18.16 -22.62 13.52
CA THR A 218 16.72 -22.34 13.55
C THR A 218 15.94 -23.03 12.42
N VAL A 219 16.53 -23.12 11.22
CA VAL A 219 15.86 -23.72 10.05
C VAL A 219 15.99 -25.25 10.00
N ASN A 220 17.02 -25.83 10.64
CA ASN A 220 17.26 -27.28 10.64
C ASN A 220 16.54 -28.04 11.76
N ASP A 221 15.94 -27.36 12.74
CA ASP A 221 15.18 -27.97 13.84
C ASP A 221 13.71 -28.32 13.46
N GLU A 222 13.33 -28.18 12.17
CA GLU A 222 12.04 -28.62 11.58
C GLU A 222 12.19 -29.77 10.56
#